data_AF-A0A934TRS8-F1
#
_entry.id   AF-A0A934TRS8-F1
#
_cell.length_a   1.000
_cell.length_b   1.000
_cell.length_c   1.000
_cell.angle_alpha   90.00
_cell.angle_beta   90.00
_cell.angle_gamma   90.00
#
_symmetry.space_group_name_H-M   'P 1'
#
loop_
_entity.id
_entity.type
_entity.pdbx_description
1 polymer ?
#
loop_
_entity_poly.entity_id
_entity_poly.type
_entity_poly.pdbx_seq_one_letter_code
_entity_poly.pdbx_strand_id
1 'polypeptide(L)'
;MPNMEALAALAFAGAVGAAVGALMVRLLWARRLAERSLQLQLAESQRRTEALEVVRKAEEDHARTLLELQSGHQATLFEIQREERERAEAAVREAEERFAQQLRRRKEASLAVTVHPFVNTARERGLFSSENVIEIGYKYQLLIQGLPCFEPHTVVVETTRQKQVNDEMIELFKTKAVELAQLAANVKTGGATGALVSIAKAVVQRVK
;
A
#
# COMPACT_ATOMS: atom_id res chain seq x y z
N MET A 1 114.00 -8.40 8.19
CA MET A 1 112.81 -7.76 7.60
C MET A 1 111.75 -8.84 7.45
N PRO A 2 110.62 -8.77 8.17
CA PRO A 2 109.58 -9.79 8.06
C PRO A 2 108.81 -9.62 6.74
N ASN A 3 108.48 -10.75 6.12
CA ASN A 3 107.89 -10.87 4.78
C ASN A 3 106.50 -10.22 4.71
N MET A 4 106.38 -9.12 3.96
CA MET A 4 105.11 -8.40 3.77
C MET A 4 104.00 -9.26 3.13
N GLU A 5 104.36 -10.35 2.45
CA GLU A 5 103.39 -11.28 1.86
C GLU A 5 102.61 -12.08 2.90
N ALA A 6 103.22 -12.41 4.05
CA ALA A 6 102.54 -13.14 5.12
C ALA A 6 101.49 -12.28 5.84
N LEU A 7 101.72 -10.96 5.95
CA LEU A 7 100.77 -10.00 6.53
C LEU A 7 99.57 -9.76 5.61
N ALA A 8 99.79 -9.74 4.29
CA ALA A 8 98.71 -9.59 3.31
C ALA A 8 97.77 -10.82 3.30
N ALA A 9 98.32 -12.04 3.38
CA ALA A 9 97.51 -13.27 3.44
C ALA A 9 96.64 -13.37 4.70
N LEU A 10 97.18 -12.95 5.86
CA LEU A 10 96.44 -12.89 7.13
C LEU A 10 95.32 -11.83 7.11
N ALA A 11 95.55 -10.68 6.50
CA ALA A 11 94.54 -9.63 6.33
C ALA A 11 93.38 -10.08 5.42
N PHE A 12 93.68 -10.77 4.32
CA PHE A 12 92.65 -11.34 3.43
C PHE A 12 91.83 -12.43 4.11
N ALA A 13 92.46 -13.34 4.86
CA ALA A 13 91.75 -14.37 5.62
C ALA A 13 90.81 -13.78 6.67
N GLY A 14 91.25 -12.71 7.38
CA GLY A 14 90.41 -11.97 8.32
C GLY A 14 89.22 -11.27 7.66
N ALA A 15 89.42 -10.65 6.49
CA ALA A 15 88.35 -9.97 5.75
C ALA A 15 87.29 -10.95 5.22
N VAL A 16 87.70 -12.12 4.71
CA VAL A 16 86.78 -13.17 4.26
C VAL A 16 86.00 -13.75 5.45
N GLY A 17 86.66 -14.00 6.58
CA GLY A 17 85.99 -14.46 7.81
C GLY A 17 84.95 -13.47 8.33
N ALA A 18 85.27 -12.16 8.33
CA ALA A 18 84.35 -11.10 8.71
C ALA A 18 83.15 -10.99 7.74
N ALA A 19 83.36 -11.14 6.43
CA ALA A 19 82.30 -11.11 5.44
C ALA A 19 81.33 -12.30 5.58
N VAL A 20 81.86 -13.50 5.80
CA VAL A 20 81.05 -14.71 6.05
C VAL A 20 80.28 -14.59 7.37
N GLY A 21 80.92 -14.07 8.43
CA GLY A 21 80.26 -13.79 9.72
C GLY A 21 79.11 -12.79 9.58
N ALA A 22 79.33 -11.67 8.87
CA ALA A 22 78.29 -10.67 8.61
C ALA A 22 77.12 -11.23 7.79
N LEU A 23 77.41 -12.09 6.80
CA LEU A 23 76.40 -12.75 5.98
C LEU A 23 75.56 -13.76 6.79
N MET A 24 76.20 -14.54 7.67
CA MET A 24 75.53 -15.44 8.63
C MET A 24 74.60 -14.67 9.57
N VAL A 25 75.07 -13.56 10.16
CA VAL A 25 74.25 -12.71 11.05
C VAL A 25 73.05 -12.14 10.29
N ARG A 26 73.24 -11.69 9.04
CA ARG A 26 72.16 -11.18 8.19
C ARG A 26 71.12 -12.25 7.87
N LEU A 27 71.55 -13.49 7.58
CA LEU A 27 70.65 -14.64 7.35
C LEU A 27 69.85 -15.00 8.60
N LEU A 28 70.48 -15.01 9.77
CA LEU A 28 69.80 -15.27 11.05
C LEU A 28 68.79 -14.17 11.39
N TRP A 29 69.13 -12.91 11.14
CA TRP A 29 68.19 -11.79 11.31
C TRP A 29 67.02 -11.87 10.32
N ALA A 30 67.28 -12.19 9.05
CA ALA A 30 66.24 -12.36 8.05
C ALA A 30 65.29 -13.50 8.41
N ARG A 31 65.82 -14.65 8.88
CA ARG A 31 65.02 -15.79 9.35
C ARG A 31 64.18 -15.41 10.57
N ARG A 32 64.75 -14.72 11.55
CA ARG A 32 64.03 -14.28 12.76
C ARG A 32 62.94 -13.25 12.44
N LEU A 33 63.16 -12.37 11.46
CA LEU A 33 62.14 -11.44 10.96
C LEU A 33 61.01 -12.18 10.24
N ALA A 34 61.34 -13.16 9.41
CA ALA A 34 60.36 -13.99 8.71
C ALA A 34 59.46 -14.78 9.70
N GLU A 35 60.06 -15.40 10.72
CA GLU A 35 59.32 -16.11 11.78
C GLU A 35 58.38 -15.17 12.56
N ARG A 36 58.83 -13.96 12.89
CA ARG A 36 57.99 -12.95 13.54
C ARG A 36 56.83 -12.49 12.66
N SER A 37 57.07 -12.27 11.36
CA SER A 37 55.99 -11.91 10.43
C SER A 37 54.96 -13.02 10.28
N LEU A 38 55.40 -14.29 10.27
CA LEU A 38 54.50 -15.43 10.21
C LEU A 38 53.64 -15.53 11.48
N GLN A 39 54.24 -15.33 12.65
CA GLN A 39 53.51 -15.32 13.92
C GLN A 39 52.47 -14.20 13.99
N LEU A 40 52.82 -13.00 13.51
CA LEU A 40 51.88 -11.88 13.43
C LEU A 40 50.72 -12.20 12.49
N GLN A 41 50.99 -12.77 11.31
CA GLN A 41 49.94 -13.19 10.37
C GLN A 41 49.01 -14.25 10.95
N LEU A 42 49.56 -15.21 11.70
CA LEU A 42 48.77 -16.25 12.35
C LEU A 42 47.93 -15.69 13.51
N ALA A 43 48.46 -14.74 14.28
CA ALA A 43 47.70 -14.05 15.31
C ALA A 43 46.59 -13.16 14.71
N GLU A 44 46.85 -12.50 13.59
CA GLU A 44 45.85 -11.71 12.87
C GLU A 44 44.75 -12.60 12.26
N SER A 45 45.11 -13.76 11.71
CA SER A 45 44.11 -14.69 11.17
C SER A 45 43.23 -15.27 12.28
N GLN A 46 43.81 -15.61 13.44
CA GLN A 46 43.06 -16.06 14.61
C GLN A 46 42.09 -14.99 15.13
N ARG A 47 42.55 -13.73 15.24
CA ARG A 47 41.68 -12.61 15.65
C ARG A 47 40.55 -12.38 14.66
N ARG A 48 40.80 -12.55 13.35
CA ARG A 48 39.76 -12.45 12.32
C ARG A 48 38.73 -13.56 12.46
N THR A 49 39.15 -14.81 12.73
CA THR A 49 38.20 -15.90 12.93
C THR A 49 37.37 -15.71 14.20
N GLU A 50 37.99 -15.29 15.31
CA GLU A 50 37.28 -14.99 16.55
C GLU A 50 36.27 -13.84 16.36
N ALA A 51 36.66 -12.77 15.67
CA ALA A 51 35.77 -11.66 15.37
C ALA A 51 34.57 -12.10 14.52
N LEU A 52 34.79 -12.97 13.52
CA LEU A 52 33.71 -13.52 12.69
C LEU A 52 32.76 -14.42 13.50
N GLU A 53 33.28 -15.22 14.43
CA GLU A 53 32.44 -16.04 15.30
C GLU A 53 31.56 -15.20 16.23
N VAL A 54 32.08 -14.09 16.76
CA VAL A 54 31.30 -13.16 17.59
C VAL A 54 30.19 -12.50 16.78
N VAL A 55 30.50 -12.04 15.55
CA VAL A 55 29.50 -11.46 14.65
C VAL A 55 28.42 -12.49 14.32
N ARG A 56 28.80 -13.72 13.98
CA ARG A 56 27.85 -14.79 13.68
C ARG A 56 26.94 -15.10 14.86
N LYS A 57 27.47 -15.16 16.09
CA LYS A 57 26.65 -15.36 17.29
C LYS A 57 25.66 -14.21 17.51
N ALA A 58 26.12 -12.96 17.33
CA ALA A 58 25.25 -11.80 17.42
C ALA A 58 24.13 -11.81 16.36
N GLU A 59 24.43 -12.26 15.14
CA GLU A 59 23.43 -12.44 14.08
C GLU A 59 22.42 -13.56 14.41
N GLU A 60 22.90 -14.69 14.93
CA GLU A 60 22.04 -15.81 15.36
C GLU A 60 21.12 -15.40 16.51
N ASP A 61 21.63 -14.66 17.50
CA ASP A 61 20.84 -14.14 18.62
C ASP A 61 19.83 -13.10 18.14
N HIS A 62 20.24 -12.20 17.23
CA HIS A 62 19.32 -11.24 16.63
C HIS A 62 18.19 -11.94 15.87
N ALA A 63 18.51 -12.96 15.05
CA ALA A 63 17.52 -13.75 14.34
C ALA A 63 16.53 -14.45 15.30
N ARG A 64 17.00 -14.96 16.43
CA ARG A 64 16.13 -15.55 17.47
C ARG A 64 15.18 -14.53 18.06
N THR A 65 15.68 -13.35 18.44
CA THR A 65 14.81 -12.28 19.00
C THR A 65 13.75 -11.82 18.01
N LEU A 66 14.07 -11.73 16.71
CA LEU A 66 13.10 -11.38 15.69
C LEU A 66 12.00 -12.45 15.55
N LEU A 67 12.35 -13.74 15.61
CA LEU A 67 11.38 -14.83 15.56
C LEU A 67 10.48 -14.86 16.79
N GLU A 68 11.03 -14.62 17.99
CA GLU A 68 10.25 -14.50 19.22
C GLU A 68 9.27 -13.32 19.16
N LEU A 69 9.71 -12.17 18.69
CA LEU A 69 8.83 -11.01 18.49
C LEU A 69 7.75 -11.27 17.44
N GLN A 70 8.10 -11.92 16.33
CA GLN A 70 7.15 -12.23 15.27
C GLN A 70 6.10 -13.25 15.73
N SER A 71 6.52 -14.33 16.40
CA SER A 71 5.61 -15.33 16.95
C SER A 71 4.72 -14.77 18.05
N GLY A 72 5.27 -13.94 18.95
CA GLY A 72 4.50 -13.23 19.96
C GLY A 72 3.46 -12.28 19.34
N HIS A 73 3.86 -11.51 18.32
CA HIS A 73 2.92 -10.64 17.61
C HIS A 73 1.80 -11.41 16.92
N GLN A 74 2.11 -12.52 16.25
CA GLN A 74 1.10 -13.38 15.63
C GLN A 74 0.12 -13.97 16.65
N ALA A 75 0.60 -14.38 17.83
CA ALA A 75 -0.27 -14.85 18.91
C ALA A 75 -1.23 -13.75 19.38
N THR A 76 -0.74 -12.54 19.61
CA THR A 76 -1.59 -11.41 20.04
C THR A 76 -2.66 -11.06 19.01
N LEU A 77 -2.32 -11.06 17.71
CA LEU A 77 -3.29 -10.81 16.65
C LEU A 77 -4.37 -11.89 16.61
N PHE A 78 -4.00 -13.15 16.84
CA PHE A 78 -4.95 -14.25 16.88
C PHE A 78 -5.91 -14.13 18.07
N GLU A 79 -5.40 -13.75 19.25
CA GLU A 79 -6.23 -13.50 20.44
C GLU A 79 -7.22 -12.36 20.20
N ILE A 80 -6.76 -11.23 19.65
CA ILE A 80 -7.63 -10.10 19.29
C ILE A 80 -8.72 -10.54 18.30
N GLN A 81 -8.35 -11.27 17.25
CA GLN A 81 -9.33 -11.75 16.26
C GLN A 81 -10.35 -12.70 16.87
N ARG A 82 -9.93 -13.52 17.83
CA ARG A 82 -10.82 -14.44 18.54
C ARG A 82 -11.81 -13.68 19.42
N GLU A 83 -11.33 -12.73 20.21
CA GLU A 83 -12.20 -11.89 21.05
C GLU A 83 -13.23 -11.12 20.22
N GLU A 84 -12.82 -10.53 19.09
CA GLU A 84 -13.72 -9.80 18.21
C GLU A 84 -14.78 -10.71 17.59
N ARG A 85 -14.44 -11.95 17.23
CA ARG A 85 -15.43 -12.94 16.77
C ARG A 85 -16.41 -13.30 17.87
N GLU A 86 -15.94 -13.57 19.08
CA GLU A 86 -16.79 -13.91 20.22
C GLU A 86 -17.74 -12.75 20.56
N ARG A 87 -17.26 -11.50 20.53
CA ARG A 87 -18.09 -10.29 20.68
C ARG A 87 -19.12 -10.14 19.57
N ALA A 88 -18.72 -10.36 18.32
CA ALA A 88 -19.62 -10.28 17.18
C ALA A 88 -20.72 -11.35 17.26
N GLU A 89 -20.37 -12.59 17.60
CA GLU A 89 -21.33 -13.68 17.79
C GLU A 89 -22.29 -13.39 18.95
N ALA A 90 -21.79 -12.88 20.08
CA ALA A 90 -22.63 -12.46 21.20
C ALA A 90 -23.60 -11.33 20.79
N ALA A 91 -23.12 -10.32 20.06
CA ALA A 91 -23.94 -9.22 19.58
C ALA A 91 -25.03 -9.69 18.60
N VAL A 92 -24.71 -10.64 17.72
CA VAL A 92 -25.69 -11.25 16.80
C VAL A 92 -26.75 -12.02 17.59
N ARG A 93 -26.36 -12.85 18.55
CA ARG A 93 -27.32 -13.59 19.40
C ARG A 93 -28.24 -12.65 20.18
N GLU A 94 -27.69 -11.61 20.79
CA GLU A 94 -28.50 -10.61 21.48
C GLU A 94 -29.46 -9.90 20.53
N ALA A 95 -29.03 -9.57 19.31
CA ALA A 95 -29.89 -8.95 18.31
C ALA A 95 -31.03 -9.88 17.88
N GLU A 96 -30.74 -11.17 17.67
CA GLU A 96 -31.74 -12.20 17.35
C GLU A 96 -32.76 -12.38 18.48
N GLU A 97 -32.30 -12.46 19.73
CA GLU A 97 -33.18 -12.58 20.90
C GLU A 97 -34.09 -11.36 21.05
N ARG A 98 -33.53 -10.15 20.92
CA ARG A 98 -34.30 -8.90 20.95
C ARG A 98 -35.35 -8.88 19.84
N PHE A 99 -34.98 -9.31 18.63
CA PHE A 99 -35.91 -9.39 17.51
C PHE A 99 -37.03 -10.41 17.76
N ALA A 100 -36.69 -11.60 18.27
CA ALA A 100 -37.66 -12.63 18.60
C ALA A 100 -38.66 -12.16 19.68
N GLN A 101 -38.18 -11.45 20.71
CA GLN A 101 -39.02 -10.86 21.74
C GLN A 101 -39.97 -9.79 21.17
N GLN A 102 -39.48 -8.92 20.28
CA GLN A 102 -40.31 -7.93 19.60
C GLN A 102 -41.40 -8.59 18.74
N LEU A 103 -41.07 -9.69 18.05
CA LEU A 103 -42.03 -10.42 17.24
C LEU A 103 -43.14 -11.07 18.09
N ARG A 104 -42.79 -11.62 19.26
CA ARG A 104 -43.78 -12.15 20.21
C ARG A 104 -44.72 -11.06 20.71
N ARG A 105 -44.18 -9.91 21.14
CA ARG A 105 -44.98 -8.75 21.55
C ARG A 105 -45.90 -8.24 20.44
N ARG A 106 -45.42 -8.24 19.18
CA ARG A 106 -46.24 -7.84 18.02
C ARG A 106 -47.38 -8.81 17.72
N LYS A 107 -47.20 -10.12 17.95
CA LYS A 107 -48.28 -11.11 17.78
C LYS A 107 -49.38 -10.99 18.82
N GLU A 108 -49.03 -10.59 20.05
CA GLU A 108 -49.99 -10.38 21.13
C GLU A 108 -50.78 -9.08 20.97
N ALA A 109 -50.23 -8.08 20.26
CA ALA A 109 -50.92 -6.85 19.96
C ALA A 109 -52.03 -7.11 18.90
N SER A 110 -53.29 -6.88 19.28
CA SER A 110 -54.43 -6.96 18.36
C SER A 110 -54.31 -5.98 17.18
N LEU A 111 -53.65 -4.84 17.40
CA LEU A 111 -53.31 -3.82 16.42
C LEU A 111 -51.84 -3.47 16.55
N ALA A 112 -51.09 -3.57 15.45
CA ALA A 112 -49.68 -3.21 15.37
C ALA A 112 -49.41 -2.36 14.12
N VAL A 113 -48.55 -1.36 14.24
CA VAL A 113 -48.06 -0.59 13.09
C VAL A 113 -46.58 -0.90 12.91
N THR A 114 -46.21 -1.37 11.72
CA THR A 114 -44.79 -1.54 11.36
C THR A 114 -44.35 -0.35 10.53
N VAL A 115 -43.24 0.29 10.94
CA VAL A 115 -42.64 1.42 10.25
C VAL A 115 -41.30 0.99 9.68
N HIS A 116 -41.10 1.23 8.38
CA HIS A 116 -39.86 0.98 7.67
C HIS A 116 -39.30 2.28 7.11
N PRO A 117 -38.03 2.63 7.38
CA PRO A 117 -37.40 3.75 6.69
C PRO A 117 -37.25 3.40 5.20
N PHE A 118 -37.42 4.40 4.33
CA PHE A 118 -37.13 4.24 2.91
C PHE A 118 -36.41 5.47 2.37
N VAL A 119 -35.60 5.22 1.35
CA VAL A 119 -34.94 6.25 0.55
C VAL A 119 -35.27 5.95 -0.90
N ASN A 120 -35.88 6.92 -1.59
CA ASN A 120 -36.14 6.86 -3.00
C ASN A 120 -35.20 7.83 -3.72
N THR A 121 -34.45 7.33 -4.69
CA THR A 121 -33.52 8.15 -5.48
C THR A 121 -33.98 8.11 -6.92
N ALA A 122 -34.57 9.21 -7.38
CA ALA A 122 -34.97 9.39 -8.77
C ALA A 122 -33.95 10.28 -9.47
N ARG A 123 -33.42 9.80 -10.60
CA ARG A 123 -32.48 10.55 -11.42
C ARG A 123 -33.10 10.88 -12.76
N GLU A 124 -33.35 12.16 -13.00
CA GLU A 124 -33.80 12.66 -14.27
C GLU A 124 -32.60 13.21 -15.06
N ARG A 125 -32.31 12.59 -16.20
CA ARG A 125 -31.24 13.04 -17.10
C ARG A 125 -31.86 13.88 -18.21
N GLY A 126 -31.67 15.19 -18.13
CA GLY A 126 -31.87 16.10 -19.27
C GLY A 126 -30.61 16.19 -20.13
N LEU A 127 -30.73 16.85 -21.29
CA LEU A 127 -29.59 17.10 -22.18
C LEU A 127 -28.49 17.89 -21.45
N PHE A 128 -28.79 19.07 -20.91
CA PHE A 128 -27.78 19.98 -20.33
C PHE A 128 -27.68 19.93 -18.80
N SER A 129 -28.60 19.25 -18.16
CA SER A 129 -28.65 19.14 -16.70
C SER A 129 -29.14 17.76 -16.28
N SER A 130 -28.53 17.22 -15.24
CA SER A 130 -29.09 16.09 -14.50
C SER A 130 -29.66 16.58 -13.19
N GLU A 131 -30.89 16.18 -12.90
CA GLU A 131 -31.53 16.42 -11.62
C GLU A 131 -31.57 15.11 -10.84
N ASN A 132 -31.09 15.16 -9.60
CA ASN A 132 -31.14 14.04 -8.66
C ASN A 132 -32.10 14.42 -7.53
N VAL A 133 -33.22 13.72 -7.46
CA VAL A 133 -34.25 13.90 -6.42
C VAL A 133 -34.10 12.74 -5.45
N ILE A 134 -33.73 13.06 -4.21
CA ILE A 134 -33.60 12.12 -3.12
C ILE A 134 -34.75 12.40 -2.14
N GLU A 135 -35.67 11.45 -2.03
CA GLU A 135 -36.78 11.47 -1.08
C GLU A 135 -36.47 10.51 0.06
N ILE A 136 -36.49 11.02 1.30
CA ILE A 136 -36.25 10.24 2.51
C ILE A 136 -37.54 10.25 3.32
N GLY A 137 -37.95 9.09 3.81
CA GLY A 137 -39.17 9.00 4.58
C GLY A 137 -39.41 7.66 5.23
N TYR A 138 -40.68 7.40 5.56
CA TYR A 138 -41.14 6.19 6.20
C TYR A 138 -42.30 5.55 5.44
N LYS A 139 -42.31 4.22 5.38
CA LYS A 139 -43.48 3.43 4.98
C LYS A 139 -44.08 2.80 6.21
N TYR A 140 -45.37 3.01 6.44
CA TYR A 140 -46.08 2.34 7.52
C TYR A 140 -47.10 1.35 6.99
N GLN A 141 -47.14 0.20 7.66
CA GLN A 141 -48.06 -0.90 7.40
C GLN A 141 -48.84 -1.19 8.67
N LEU A 142 -50.16 -1.03 8.62
CA LEU A 142 -51.04 -1.48 9.69
C LEU A 142 -51.22 -2.99 9.59
N LEU A 143 -51.10 -3.64 10.74
CA LEU A 143 -51.26 -5.07 10.94
C LEU A 143 -52.33 -5.29 12.02
N ILE A 144 -53.32 -6.12 11.73
CA ILE A 144 -54.29 -6.61 12.72
C ILE A 144 -53.97 -8.08 12.96
N GLN A 145 -53.65 -8.44 14.21
CA GLN A 145 -53.21 -9.79 14.56
C GLN A 145 -52.04 -10.31 13.68
N GLY A 146 -51.17 -9.39 13.24
CA GLY A 146 -50.03 -9.71 12.37
C GLY A 146 -50.35 -9.83 10.88
N LEU A 147 -51.61 -9.67 10.44
CA LEU A 147 -52.00 -9.65 9.04
C LEU A 147 -52.06 -8.21 8.51
N PRO A 148 -51.47 -7.91 7.34
CA PRO A 148 -51.56 -6.58 6.74
C PRO A 148 -52.99 -6.30 6.24
N CYS A 149 -53.56 -5.18 6.66
CA CYS A 149 -54.97 -4.86 6.38
C CYS A 149 -55.17 -3.84 5.25
N PHE A 150 -54.14 -3.05 4.96
CA PHE A 150 -54.14 -1.98 3.96
C PHE A 150 -52.86 -2.02 3.13
N GLU A 151 -52.81 -1.27 2.05
CA GLU A 151 -51.56 -1.04 1.34
C GLU A 151 -50.59 -0.19 2.19
N PRO A 152 -49.27 -0.44 2.08
CA PRO A 152 -48.28 0.37 2.79
C PRO A 152 -48.41 1.83 2.39
N HIS A 153 -48.62 2.72 3.36
CA HIS A 153 -48.65 4.15 3.09
C HIS A 153 -47.25 4.75 3.24
N THR A 154 -46.90 5.66 2.35
CA THR A 154 -45.56 6.25 2.26
C THR A 154 -45.62 7.72 2.64
N VAL A 155 -44.82 8.13 3.62
CA VAL A 155 -44.66 9.53 4.03
C VAL A 155 -43.24 9.96 3.74
N VAL A 156 -43.09 10.95 2.86
CA VAL A 156 -41.82 11.62 2.59
C VAL A 156 -41.62 12.70 3.64
N VAL A 157 -40.50 12.64 4.35
CA VAL A 157 -40.13 13.61 5.40
C VAL A 157 -39.22 14.69 4.82
N GLU A 158 -38.28 14.27 3.98
CA GLU A 158 -37.30 15.15 3.38
C GLU A 158 -37.21 14.90 1.89
N THR A 159 -37.06 15.98 1.12
CA THR A 159 -36.83 15.93 -0.31
C THR A 159 -35.66 16.84 -0.65
N THR A 160 -34.56 16.22 -1.06
CA THR A 160 -33.35 16.91 -1.49
C THR A 160 -33.26 16.85 -3.01
N ARG A 161 -33.23 18.03 -3.66
CA ARG A 161 -33.07 18.16 -5.11
C ARG A 161 -31.70 18.73 -5.42
N GLN A 162 -30.91 17.97 -6.16
CA GLN A 162 -29.60 18.40 -6.63
C GLN A 162 -29.62 18.49 -8.16
N LYS A 163 -29.55 19.72 -8.65
CA LYS A 163 -29.41 19.98 -10.09
C LYS A 163 -27.95 20.20 -10.42
N GLN A 164 -27.39 19.30 -11.21
CA GLN A 164 -26.04 19.44 -11.77
C GLN A 164 -26.16 19.86 -13.23
N VAL A 165 -25.49 20.96 -13.59
CA VAL A 165 -25.37 21.44 -14.95
C VAL A 165 -24.05 20.93 -15.51
N ASN A 166 -24.06 20.43 -16.75
CA ASN A 166 -22.85 19.97 -17.42
C ASN A 166 -22.21 21.15 -18.19
N ASP A 167 -21.30 21.87 -17.53
CA ASP A 167 -20.64 23.05 -18.10
C ASP A 167 -19.79 22.71 -19.34
N GLU A 168 -19.17 21.53 -19.37
CA GLU A 168 -18.39 21.06 -20.53
C GLU A 168 -19.26 20.92 -21.78
N MET A 169 -20.47 20.39 -21.63
CA MET A 169 -21.43 20.35 -22.73
C MET A 169 -21.85 21.75 -23.16
N ILE A 170 -22.11 22.66 -22.22
CA ILE A 170 -22.48 24.04 -22.56
C ILE A 170 -21.36 24.69 -23.37
N GLU A 171 -20.11 24.52 -22.98
CA GLU A 171 -18.95 25.06 -23.72
C GLU A 171 -18.76 24.41 -25.09
N LEU A 172 -18.97 23.10 -25.20
CA LEU A 172 -18.93 22.41 -26.48
C LEU A 172 -20.00 22.94 -27.42
N PHE A 173 -21.23 23.10 -26.94
CA PHE A 173 -22.32 23.65 -27.74
C PHE A 173 -22.08 25.11 -28.12
N LYS A 174 -21.53 25.94 -27.22
CA LYS A 174 -21.10 27.30 -27.54
C LYS A 174 -20.06 27.32 -28.65
N THR A 175 -19.01 26.50 -28.54
CA THR A 175 -17.93 26.42 -29.53
C THR A 175 -18.46 25.97 -30.88
N LYS A 176 -19.30 24.93 -30.90
CA LYS A 176 -19.92 24.43 -32.14
C LYS A 176 -20.91 25.43 -32.74
N ALA A 177 -21.66 26.17 -31.93
CA ALA A 177 -22.53 27.24 -32.41
C ALA A 177 -21.73 28.38 -33.05
N VAL A 178 -20.58 28.76 -32.47
CA VAL A 178 -19.67 29.76 -33.05
C VAL A 178 -19.05 29.26 -34.35
N GLU A 179 -18.56 28.02 -34.40
CA GLU A 179 -18.06 27.39 -35.63
C GLU A 179 -19.13 27.40 -36.73
N LEU A 180 -20.38 27.02 -36.40
CA LEU A 180 -21.49 27.03 -37.34
C LEU A 180 -21.87 28.44 -37.80
N ALA A 181 -21.86 29.43 -36.91
CA ALA A 181 -22.12 30.82 -37.25
C ALA A 181 -21.02 31.38 -38.19
N GLN A 182 -19.76 31.04 -37.94
CA GLN A 182 -18.63 31.42 -38.79
C GLN A 182 -18.70 30.73 -40.15
N LEU A 183 -19.01 29.42 -40.18
CA LEU A 183 -19.22 28.69 -41.42
C LEU A 183 -20.40 29.27 -42.21
N ALA A 184 -21.55 29.53 -41.57
CA ALA A 184 -22.69 30.15 -42.23
C ALA A 184 -22.39 31.57 -42.76
N ALA A 185 -21.62 32.37 -42.03
CA ALA A 185 -21.18 33.68 -42.48
C ALA A 185 -20.21 33.59 -43.68
N ASN A 186 -19.38 32.55 -43.73
CA ASN A 186 -18.46 32.28 -44.84
C ASN A 186 -19.14 31.60 -46.04
N VAL A 187 -20.32 31.00 -45.86
CA VAL A 187 -21.12 30.39 -46.93
C VAL A 187 -22.01 31.46 -47.58
N LYS A 188 -21.35 32.48 -48.14
CA LYS A 188 -21.88 33.17 -49.33
C LYS A 188 -21.62 32.37 -50.62
N THR A 189 -21.01 31.19 -50.52
CA THR A 189 -20.70 30.30 -51.66
C THR A 189 -21.19 28.87 -51.40
N GLY A 190 -22.49 28.64 -51.60
CA GLY A 190 -23.03 27.46 -52.30
C GLY A 190 -22.72 26.02 -51.87
N GLY A 191 -22.35 25.71 -50.61
CA GLY A 191 -21.98 24.32 -50.26
C GLY A 191 -22.28 23.80 -48.84
N ALA A 192 -23.07 24.49 -48.01
CA ALA A 192 -23.10 24.23 -46.56
C ALA A 192 -24.06 23.15 -46.03
N THR A 193 -24.84 22.48 -46.86
CA THR A 193 -25.83 21.51 -46.37
C THR A 193 -25.19 20.23 -45.83
N GLY A 194 -24.03 19.82 -46.34
CA GLY A 194 -23.35 18.58 -45.92
C GLY A 194 -22.66 18.64 -44.55
N ALA A 195 -22.08 19.79 -44.20
CA ALA A 195 -21.34 19.96 -42.94
C ALA A 195 -22.27 20.14 -41.72
N LEU A 196 -23.44 20.77 -41.91
CA LEU A 196 -24.44 20.93 -40.86
C LEU A 196 -25.05 19.59 -40.44
N VAL A 197 -25.29 18.69 -41.40
CA VAL A 197 -25.89 17.37 -41.15
C VAL A 197 -24.90 16.42 -40.45
N SER A 198 -23.60 16.50 -40.73
CA SER A 198 -22.60 15.65 -40.08
C SER A 198 -22.38 16.02 -38.61
N ILE A 199 -22.38 17.31 -38.27
CA ILE A 199 -22.24 17.80 -36.88
C ILE A 199 -23.47 17.44 -36.06
N ALA A 200 -24.68 17.66 -36.60
CA ALA A 200 -25.92 17.25 -35.95
C ALA A 200 -25.95 15.73 -35.67
N LYS A 201 -25.49 14.92 -36.62
CA LYS A 201 -25.41 13.46 -36.48
C LYS A 201 -24.38 13.02 -35.41
N ALA A 202 -23.23 13.69 -35.32
CA ALA A 202 -22.20 13.39 -34.32
C ALA A 202 -22.64 13.73 -32.88
N VAL A 203 -23.43 14.80 -32.71
CA VAL A 203 -23.98 15.19 -31.40
C VAL A 203 -25.07 14.21 -30.96
N VAL A 204 -25.97 13.79 -31.87
CA VAL A 204 -27.04 12.84 -31.55
C VAL A 204 -26.51 11.43 -31.20
N GLN A 205 -25.40 10.99 -31.82
CA GLN A 205 -24.81 9.68 -31.52
C GLN A 205 -24.09 9.59 -30.17
N ARG A 206 -23.69 10.72 -29.56
CA ARG A 206 -23.01 10.76 -28.25
C ARG A 206 -23.93 10.97 -27.06
N VAL A 207 -25.20 11.29 -27.31
CA VAL A 207 -26.23 11.57 -26.29
C VAL A 207 -27.08 10.33 -25.96
N LYS A 208 -27.01 9.27 -26.79
CA LYS A 208 -27.52 7.93 -26.46
C LYS A 208 -26.53 7.18 -25.58
#